data_AF-A0A375HYY5-F1
#
_entry.id   AF-A0A375HYY5-F1
#
_cell.length_a   1.000
_cell.length_b   1.000
_cell.length_c   1.000
_cell.angle_alpha   90.00
_cell.angle_beta   90.00
_cell.angle_gamma   90.00
#
_symmetry.space_group_name_H-M   'P 1'
#
loop_
_entity.id
_entity.type
_entity.pdbx_description
1 polymer ?
#
loop_
_entity_poly.entity_id
_entity_poly.type
_entity_poly.pdbx_seq_one_letter_code
_entity_poly.pdbx_strand_id
1 'polypeptide(L)' 'MGGSLSTDDVLTVSEVAEYLKVNERTVYRLAAAKKIPAFKVGTAWRFKRAELDAWITAQSQPPTKE' A
#
# COMPACT_ATOMS: atom_id res chain seq x y z
N MET A 1 28.94 12.60 -4.91
CA MET A 1 28.66 12.07 -3.56
C MET A 1 27.49 11.11 -3.63
N GLY A 2 27.73 9.83 -3.39
CA GLY A 2 26.68 8.86 -3.13
C GLY A 2 26.19 9.01 -1.69
N GLY A 3 24.87 9.04 -1.52
CA GLY A 3 24.19 9.14 -0.24
C GLY A 3 22.81 8.47 -0.33
N SER A 4 22.83 7.18 -0.05
CA SER A 4 21.77 6.33 0.52
C SER A 4 20.46 6.07 -0.25
N LEU A 5 20.27 4.78 -0.56
CA LEU A 5 19.00 4.14 -0.85
C LEU A 5 18.05 4.30 0.35
N SER A 6 16.97 5.06 0.23
CA SER A 6 15.89 5.08 1.24
C SER A 6 14.72 4.23 0.76
N THR A 7 14.93 2.91 0.79
CA THR A 7 14.01 1.85 0.36
C THR A 7 12.84 1.62 1.34
N ASP A 8 12.47 2.59 2.18
CA ASP A 8 11.52 2.37 3.29
C ASP A 8 10.58 3.56 3.55
N ASP A 9 10.08 4.21 2.48
CA ASP A 9 8.96 5.15 2.65
C ASP A 9 7.70 4.39 3.06
N VAL A 10 7.43 4.39 4.36
CA VAL A 10 6.23 3.83 4.96
C VAL A 10 5.13 4.89 4.97
N LEU A 11 4.11 4.65 4.15
CA LEU A 11 2.90 5.45 4.04
C LEU A 11 1.92 5.10 5.17
N THR A 12 1.13 6.09 5.55
CA THR A 12 -0.02 5.95 6.46
C THR A 12 -1.31 5.64 5.69
N VAL A 13 -2.39 5.32 6.42
CA VAL A 13 -3.71 5.08 5.80
C VAL A 13 -4.16 6.27 4.95
N SER A 14 -3.97 7.50 5.44
CA SER A 14 -4.36 8.72 4.74
C SER A 14 -3.53 8.91 3.46
N GLU A 15 -2.22 8.70 3.52
CA GLU A 15 -1.37 8.80 2.33
C GLU A 15 -1.72 7.74 1.28
N VAL A 16 -2.02 6.51 1.70
CA VAL A 16 -2.49 5.46 0.78
C VAL A 16 -3.86 5.80 0.18
N ALA A 17 -4.73 6.43 0.96
CA ALA A 17 -6.03 6.89 0.50
C ALA A 17 -5.87 7.94 -0.61
N GLU A 18 -5.01 8.92 -0.40
CA GLU A 18 -4.68 9.94 -1.41
C GLU A 18 -3.99 9.32 -2.63
N TYR A 19 -3.05 8.39 -2.42
CA TYR A 19 -2.30 7.73 -3.48
C TYR A 19 -3.19 6.92 -4.43
N LEU A 20 -4.10 6.12 -3.86
CA LEU A 20 -5.06 5.32 -4.62
C LEU A 20 -6.30 6.12 -5.05
N LYS A 21 -6.40 7.40 -4.64
CA LYS A 21 -7.61 8.24 -4.77
C LYS A 21 -8.88 7.57 -4.24
N VAL A 22 -8.76 6.87 -3.12
CA VAL A 22 -9.88 6.24 -2.41
C VAL A 22 -10.09 6.87 -1.04
N ASN A 23 -11.19 6.55 -0.40
CA ASN A 23 -11.48 7.04 0.95
C ASN A 23 -10.73 6.22 2.02
N GLU A 24 -10.35 6.82 3.15
CA GLU A 24 -9.62 6.15 4.24
C GLU A 24 -10.38 4.93 4.76
N ARG A 25 -11.71 5.01 4.81
CA ARG A 25 -12.58 3.88 5.16
C ARG A 25 -12.39 2.68 4.23
N THR A 26 -12.19 2.94 2.93
CA THR A 26 -11.91 1.91 1.94
C THR A 26 -10.52 1.32 2.16
N VAL A 27 -9.51 2.16 2.41
CA VAL A 27 -8.15 1.70 2.75
C VAL A 27 -8.17 0.82 3.99
N TYR A 28 -8.88 1.20 5.05
CA TYR A 28 -9.06 0.38 6.24
C TYR A 28 -9.68 -0.98 5.92
N ARG A 29 -10.74 -1.02 5.10
CA ARG A 29 -11.35 -2.28 4.67
C ARG A 29 -10.39 -3.13 3.86
N LEU A 30 -9.60 -2.53 2.97
CA LEU A 30 -8.61 -3.23 2.15
C LEU A 30 -7.46 -3.78 3.00
N ALA A 31 -6.95 -2.98 3.94
CA ALA A 31 -5.92 -3.39 4.89
C ALA A 31 -6.42 -4.52 5.81
N ALA A 32 -7.62 -4.38 6.36
CA ALA A 32 -8.25 -5.41 7.18
C ALA A 32 -8.52 -6.70 6.40
N ALA A 33 -8.91 -6.59 5.13
CA ALA A 33 -9.08 -7.72 4.22
C ALA A 33 -7.76 -8.27 3.66
N LYS A 34 -6.60 -7.72 4.05
CA LYS A 34 -5.27 -8.03 3.50
C LYS A 34 -5.22 -7.98 1.97
N LYS A 35 -6.04 -7.11 1.39
CA LYS A 35 -6.09 -6.88 -0.06
C LYS A 35 -4.96 -5.99 -0.53
N ILE A 36 -4.41 -5.16 0.35
CA ILE A 36 -3.25 -4.29 0.09
C ILE A 36 -2.12 -4.64 1.06
N PRO A 37 -0.84 -4.44 0.66
CA PRO A 37 0.31 -4.72 1.52
C PRO A 37 0.37 -3.71 2.66
N ALA A 38 -0.12 -4.14 3.82
CA ALA A 38 -0.27 -3.33 5.02
C ALA A 38 0.32 -4.07 6.23
N PHE A 39 1.08 -3.35 7.02
CA PHE A 39 1.69 -3.81 8.26
C PHE A 39 1.01 -3.12 9.43
N LYS A 40 0.47 -3.91 10.36
CA LYS A 40 -0.06 -3.38 11.61
C LYS A 40 1.10 -3.21 12.60
N VAL A 41 1.40 -1.97 12.94
CA VAL A 41 2.45 -1.62 13.91
C VAL A 41 1.77 -1.02 15.14
N GLY A 42 1.66 -1.82 16.20
CA GLY A 42 0.90 -1.48 17.40
C GLY A 42 -0.59 -1.29 17.09
N THR A 43 -1.05 -0.05 17.19
CA THR A 43 -2.44 0.38 16.90
C THR A 43 -2.63 1.00 15.51
N ALA A 44 -1.55 1.27 14.77
CA ALA A 44 -1.62 1.94 13.47
C ALA A 44 -1.33 0.98 12.30
N TRP A 45 -1.95 1.26 11.16
CA TRP A 45 -1.62 0.61 9.89
C TRP A 45 -0.56 1.42 9.14
N ARG A 46 0.40 0.70 8.59
CA ARG A 46 1.57 1.22 7.87
C ARG A 46 1.71 0.48 6.54
N PHE A 47 2.07 1.17 5.48
CA PHE A 47 2.11 0.62 4.14
C PHE A 47 3.45 0.93 3.51
N LYS A 48 4.18 -0.06 3.03
CA LYS A 48 5.45 0.21 2.34
C LYS A 48 5.13 0.68 0.93
N ARG A 49 5.66 1.85 0.53
CA ARG A 49 5.46 2.39 -0.82
C ARG A 49 5.91 1.40 -1.90
N ALA A 50 7.07 0.76 -1.71
CA ALA A 50 7.60 -0.22 -2.65
C ALA A 50 6.65 -1.42 -2.86
N GLU A 51 6.06 -1.94 -1.78
CA GLU A 51 5.11 -3.05 -1.90
C GLU A 51 3.77 -2.61 -2.46
N LEU A 52 3.29 -1.42 -2.07
CA LEU A 52 2.06 -0.85 -2.59
C LEU A 52 2.14 -0.65 -4.10
N ASP A 53 3.27 -0.15 -4.60
CA ASP A 53 3.52 0.02 -6.03
C ASP A 53 3.47 -1.32 -6.78
N ALA A 54 4.21 -2.32 -6.29
CA ALA A 54 4.20 -3.68 -6.83
C ALA A 54 2.80 -4.31 -6.82
N TRP A 55 2.03 -4.06 -5.76
CA TRP A 55 0.65 -4.53 -5.64
C TRP A 55 -0.28 -3.87 -6.67
N ILE A 56 -0.15 -2.56 -6.90
CA ILE A 56 -0.94 -1.85 -7.93
C ILE A 56 -0.64 -2.42 -9.30
N THR A 57 0.64 -2.65 -9.62
CA THR A 57 1.06 -3.30 -10.86
C THR A 57 0.44 -4.70 -11.00
N ALA A 58 0.44 -5.48 -9.91
CA ALA A 58 -0.15 -6.82 -9.91
C ALA A 58 -1.69 -6.81 -10.07
N GLN A 59 -2.41 -5.83 -9.52
CA GLN A 59 -3.86 -5.68 -9.71
C GLN A 59 -4.24 -5.17 -11.10
N SER A 60 -3.39 -4.36 -11.73
CA SER A 60 -3.62 -3.88 -13.10
C SER A 60 -3.46 -4.99 -14.15
N GLN A 61 -2.90 -6.14 -13.79
CA GLN A 61 -3.06 -7.37 -14.56
C GLN A 61 -4.39 -8.00 -14.15
N PRO A 62 -5.47 -7.89 -14.95
CA PRO A 62 -6.67 -8.66 -14.67
C PRO A 62 -6.27 -10.13 -14.59
N PRO A 63 -6.83 -10.93 -13.66
CA PRO A 63 -6.70 -12.37 -13.77
C PRO A 63 -7.33 -12.72 -15.11
N THR A 64 -6.49 -13.05 -16.09
CA THR A 64 -6.88 -13.80 -17.25
C THR A 64 -7.45 -15.09 -16.67
N LYS A 65 -8.78 -15.12 -16.50
CA LYS A 65 -9.52 -16.37 -16.42
C LYS A 65 -9.29 -17.02 -17.78
N GLU A 66 -8.39 -18.00 -17.80
CA GLU A 66 -8.39 -19.07 -18.80
C GLU A 66 -9.72 -19.84 -18.76
#